data_AF-R7P6L8-F1
#
_entry.id   AF-R7P6L8-F1
#
_cell.length_a   1.000
_cell.length_b   1.000
_cell.length_c   1.000
_cell.angle_alpha   90.00
_cell.angle_beta   90.00
_cell.angle_gamma   90.00
#
_symmetry.space_group_name_H-M   'P 1'
#
loop_
_entity.id
_entity.type
_entity.pdbx_description
1 polymer ?
#
loop_
_entity_poly.entity_id
_entity_poly.type
_entity_poly.pdbx_seq_one_letter_code
_entity_poly.pdbx_strand_id
1 'polypeptide(L)'
;MKKIIVVIIISLFGVFLITNKYYYKDNVDKEQPNKIKNDKNMLSLMLETDVGSGTYSVSSSSDWPNEEYIYNSELSKCENGSILSWDENKNVAIMKGNISDKCYLYFDKIDPNSPKPTNPTLSFDSTYNVVISGSTSENGGVEYYYSFDNVNYTKGSTISVNETSTIYAYSKDIKKRKSDVVSKTVTISNSTKGTVSTAYYCSKNGTYKTSSSCTYTYNATSKTEFVCSDGSYSASLGHCYDTNGMYSNWDWSTCNSTCGLKTYNPEEYSFECVEDNTGNYYYCQFNTGSPTKSTSYSCTSGDSLSGSKCTNSYTGTLKYKCGNKYYNNNTDATTACENYCAMGTHYDGKCYKIS
;
A
#
# COMPACT_ATOMS: atom_id res chain seq x y z
N MET A 1 42.02 49.69 51.20
CA MET A 1 40.88 49.10 51.93
C MET A 1 39.51 49.67 51.53
N LYS A 2 39.29 51.00 51.48
CA LYS A 2 37.99 51.58 51.08
C LYS A 2 37.47 51.19 49.68
N LYS A 3 38.36 51.02 48.68
CA LYS A 3 37.96 50.64 47.30
C LYS A 3 37.54 49.16 47.15
N ILE A 4 38.06 48.26 47.99
CA ILE A 4 37.70 46.83 47.96
C ILE A 4 36.33 46.61 48.62
N ILE A 5 36.02 47.35 49.68
CA ILE A 5 34.72 47.30 50.38
C ILE A 5 33.58 47.75 49.46
N VAL A 6 33.79 48.79 48.64
CA VAL A 6 32.78 49.29 47.70
C VAL A 6 32.47 48.28 46.59
N VAL A 7 33.48 47.56 46.08
CA VAL A 7 33.30 46.53 45.04
C VAL A 7 32.55 45.31 45.58
N ILE A 8 32.79 44.93 46.84
CA ILE A 8 32.07 43.83 47.51
C ILE A 8 30.61 44.20 47.80
N ILE A 9 30.33 45.45 48.17
CA ILE A 9 28.96 45.91 48.41
C ILE A 9 28.16 45.98 47.09
N ILE A 10 28.78 46.41 45.99
CA ILE A 10 28.13 46.46 44.67
C ILE A 10 27.87 45.05 44.11
N SER A 11 28.77 44.09 44.33
CA SER A 11 28.56 42.70 43.91
C SER A 11 27.45 42.00 44.73
N LEU A 12 27.37 42.26 46.04
CA LEU A 12 26.29 41.78 46.90
C LEU A 12 24.93 42.39 46.53
N PHE A 13 24.87 43.68 46.20
CA PHE A 13 23.64 44.33 45.72
C PHE A 13 23.20 43.80 44.34
N GLY A 14 24.15 43.53 43.44
CA GLY A 14 23.87 42.92 42.14
C GLY A 14 23.27 41.52 42.26
N VAL A 15 23.83 40.68 43.16
CA VAL A 15 23.29 39.35 43.46
C VAL A 15 21.92 39.43 44.15
N PHE A 16 21.71 40.41 45.04
CA PHE A 16 20.42 40.65 45.71
C PHE A 16 19.31 41.11 44.75
N LEU A 17 19.64 41.91 43.72
CA LEU A 17 18.67 42.35 42.71
C LEU A 17 18.34 41.24 41.69
N ILE A 18 19.31 40.39 41.33
CA ILE A 18 19.09 39.24 40.45
C ILE A 18 18.27 38.16 41.18
N THR A 19 18.59 37.86 42.44
CA THR A 19 17.79 36.93 43.26
C THR A 19 16.37 37.44 43.49
N ASN A 20 16.15 38.73 43.77
CA ASN A 20 14.80 39.28 43.87
C ASN A 20 14.03 39.27 42.54
N LYS A 21 14.69 39.47 41.38
CA LYS A 21 14.01 39.40 40.07
C LYS A 21 13.61 37.97 39.71
N TYR A 22 14.42 36.97 40.06
CA TYR A 22 14.03 35.55 39.91
C TYR A 22 12.99 35.14 40.97
N TYR A 23 13.11 35.61 42.21
CA TYR A 23 12.15 35.36 43.28
C TYR A 23 10.78 36.00 42.97
N TYR A 24 10.73 37.21 42.42
CA TYR A 24 9.47 37.84 41.99
C TYR A 24 8.90 37.25 40.71
N LYS A 25 9.73 36.73 39.79
CA LYS A 25 9.25 36.08 38.56
C LYS A 25 8.69 34.67 38.82
N ASP A 26 9.12 34.01 39.90
CA ASP A 26 8.52 32.76 40.40
C ASP A 26 7.37 32.97 41.41
N ASN A 27 7.18 34.20 41.91
CA ASN A 27 6.10 34.60 42.84
C ASN A 27 5.06 35.55 42.20
N VAL A 28 4.96 35.59 40.86
CA VAL A 28 3.70 35.98 40.22
C VAL A 28 2.78 34.77 40.33
N ASP A 29 1.98 34.76 41.39
CA ASP A 29 0.87 33.84 41.67
C ASP A 29 0.99 32.46 41.02
N LYS A 30 1.91 31.64 41.54
CA LYS A 30 1.62 30.20 41.64
C LYS A 30 0.54 30.05 42.70
N GLU A 31 -0.68 30.47 42.37
CA GLU A 31 -1.86 29.88 42.98
C GLU A 31 -1.68 28.38 42.86
N GLN A 32 -1.44 27.74 43.99
CA GLN A 32 -1.53 26.31 44.03
C GLN A 32 -2.95 25.96 43.61
N PRO A 33 -3.16 25.12 42.58
CA PRO A 33 -4.48 24.62 42.26
C PRO A 33 -4.95 23.85 43.50
N ASN A 34 -5.76 24.51 44.33
CA ASN A 34 -6.39 23.85 45.46
C ASN A 34 -7.24 22.74 44.85
N LYS A 35 -6.91 21.48 45.16
CA LYS A 35 -7.75 20.34 44.80
C LYS A 35 -9.03 20.45 45.63
N ILE A 36 -10.03 21.15 45.10
CA ILE A 36 -11.33 21.28 45.73
C ILE A 36 -12.03 19.92 45.60
N LYS A 37 -12.16 19.21 46.72
CA LYS A 37 -13.19 18.15 46.83
C LYS A 37 -14.55 18.84 46.90
N ASN A 38 -15.56 18.27 46.23
CA ASN A 38 -16.94 18.76 46.14
C ASN A 38 -17.52 19.06 47.55
N ASP A 39 -17.27 20.28 48.07
CA ASP A 39 -17.90 20.81 49.26
C ASP A 39 -19.16 21.54 48.80
N LYS A 40 -20.31 21.02 49.26
CA LYS A 40 -21.67 21.42 48.84
C LYS A 40 -21.94 22.93 49.01
N ASN A 41 -21.10 23.65 49.74
CA ASN A 41 -21.28 25.07 50.01
C ASN A 41 -20.51 26.02 49.08
N MET A 42 -19.49 25.56 48.35
CA MET A 42 -18.63 26.42 47.51
C MET A 42 -18.55 26.00 46.04
N LEU A 43 -18.52 24.70 45.74
CA LEU A 43 -18.45 24.19 44.37
C LEU A 43 -19.65 23.30 44.11
N SER A 44 -20.48 23.68 43.14
CA SER A 44 -21.62 22.87 42.70
C SER A 44 -21.31 22.20 41.37
N LEU A 45 -21.48 20.88 41.30
CA LEU A 45 -21.40 20.11 40.07
C LEU A 45 -22.77 20.10 39.38
N MET A 46 -22.82 20.58 38.14
CA MET A 46 -24.05 20.72 37.35
C MET A 46 -24.01 19.73 36.17
N LEU A 47 -24.96 18.80 36.11
CA LEU A 47 -25.05 17.78 35.07
C LEU A 47 -26.27 18.03 34.19
N GLU A 48 -26.06 18.03 32.88
CA GLU A 48 -27.16 18.10 31.93
C GLU A 48 -28.06 16.86 32.07
N THR A 49 -29.37 17.08 32.12
CA THR A 49 -30.34 16.02 32.36
C THR A 49 -30.51 15.13 31.12
N ASP A 50 -30.64 15.77 29.96
CA ASP A 50 -30.79 15.14 28.66
C ASP A 50 -29.91 15.81 27.61
N VAL A 51 -29.45 15.02 26.64
CA VAL A 51 -28.53 15.44 25.58
C VAL A 51 -29.07 16.68 24.85
N GLY A 52 -28.33 17.79 24.94
CA GLY A 52 -28.67 19.03 24.23
C GLY A 52 -29.93 19.74 24.74
N SER A 53 -30.44 19.37 25.92
CA SER A 53 -31.61 20.01 26.53
C SER A 53 -31.30 21.41 27.08
N GLY A 54 -30.03 21.69 27.41
CA GLY A 54 -29.63 22.88 28.14
C GLY A 54 -30.21 22.96 29.56
N THR A 55 -30.81 21.87 30.05
CA THR A 55 -31.36 21.77 31.41
C THR A 55 -30.36 21.03 32.28
N TYR A 56 -29.97 21.65 33.40
CA TYR A 56 -28.96 21.10 34.31
C TYR A 56 -29.53 20.88 35.69
N SER A 57 -29.08 19.81 36.33
CA SER A 57 -29.40 19.48 37.72
C SER A 57 -28.13 19.46 38.57
N VAL A 58 -28.25 19.86 39.83
CA VAL A 58 -27.15 19.77 40.78
C VAL A 58 -26.90 18.29 41.10
N SER A 59 -25.68 17.82 40.87
CA SER A 59 -25.28 16.47 41.24
C SER A 59 -25.25 16.32 42.75
N SER A 60 -25.94 15.29 43.25
CA SER A 60 -25.85 14.89 44.67
C SER A 60 -24.61 14.04 44.96
N SER A 61 -23.86 13.63 43.94
CA SER A 61 -22.67 12.78 44.06
C SER A 61 -21.45 13.58 44.50
N SER A 62 -20.64 13.01 45.39
CA SER A 62 -19.31 13.54 45.72
C SER A 62 -18.26 13.23 44.64
N ASP A 63 -18.57 12.32 43.72
CA ASP A 63 -17.67 11.86 42.68
C ASP A 63 -17.79 12.75 41.43
N TRP A 64 -16.68 12.88 40.70
CA TRP A 64 -16.66 13.56 39.42
C TRP A 64 -17.48 12.79 38.35
N PRO A 65 -17.97 13.49 37.31
CA PRO A 65 -18.76 12.85 36.26
C PRO A 65 -17.99 11.73 35.55
N ASN A 66 -18.72 10.71 35.10
CA ASN A 66 -18.18 9.59 34.35
C ASN A 66 -17.90 9.97 32.87
N GLU A 67 -17.55 8.98 32.03
CA GLU A 67 -17.26 9.19 30.61
C GLU A 67 -18.46 9.61 29.75
N GLU A 68 -19.68 9.72 30.32
CA GLU A 68 -20.89 10.14 29.61
C GLU A 68 -21.06 11.66 29.60
N TYR A 69 -20.13 12.40 30.22
CA TYR A 69 -20.20 13.84 30.39
C TYR A 69 -18.94 14.57 29.87
N ILE A 70 -19.15 15.74 29.27
CA ILE A 70 -18.08 16.63 28.78
C ILE A 70 -18.13 17.99 29.47
N TYR A 71 -16.97 18.50 29.88
CA TYR A 71 -16.87 19.79 30.56
C TYR A 71 -17.36 20.92 29.65
N ASN A 72 -18.27 21.74 30.17
CA ASN A 72 -18.79 22.92 29.48
C ASN A 72 -18.12 24.18 30.03
N SER A 73 -17.11 24.68 29.32
CA SER A 73 -16.37 25.89 29.72
C SER A 73 -17.16 27.19 29.56
N GLU A 74 -18.21 27.20 28.74
CA GLU A 74 -19.01 28.41 28.48
C GLU A 74 -19.97 28.69 29.63
N LEU A 75 -20.52 27.64 30.25
CA LEU A 75 -21.43 27.74 31.38
C LEU A 75 -20.72 27.72 32.74
N SER A 76 -19.55 27.06 32.81
CA SER A 76 -18.78 26.96 34.04
C SER A 76 -18.20 28.30 34.48
N LYS A 77 -18.48 28.71 35.72
CA LYS A 77 -18.16 30.04 36.22
C LYS A 77 -18.23 30.14 37.75
N CYS A 78 -17.69 31.23 38.29
CA CYS A 78 -17.88 31.64 39.68
C CYS A 78 -18.61 32.99 39.76
N GLU A 79 -19.28 33.27 40.88
CA GLU A 79 -20.15 34.45 41.04
C GLU A 79 -19.38 35.77 41.15
N ASN A 80 -18.21 35.78 41.82
CA ASN A 80 -17.47 37.00 42.17
C ASN A 80 -16.16 37.17 41.40
N GLY A 81 -16.09 36.62 40.17
CA GLY A 81 -14.98 36.85 39.24
C GLY A 81 -13.78 35.92 39.42
N SER A 82 -13.86 34.92 40.30
CA SER A 82 -12.88 33.82 40.29
C SER A 82 -12.99 33.02 38.99
N ILE A 83 -11.88 32.45 38.53
CA ILE A 83 -11.82 31.64 37.30
C ILE A 83 -11.91 30.18 37.69
N LEU A 84 -12.82 29.44 37.03
CA LEU A 84 -12.97 28.00 37.17
C LEU A 84 -12.57 27.31 35.87
N SER A 85 -11.81 26.24 35.97
CA SER A 85 -11.45 25.37 34.86
C SER A 85 -11.36 23.91 35.30
N TRP A 86 -11.20 23.00 34.34
CA TRP A 86 -11.19 21.56 34.57
C TRP A 86 -9.97 20.92 33.91
N ASP A 87 -9.16 20.19 34.69
CA ASP A 87 -8.04 19.41 34.18
C ASP A 87 -8.49 17.96 33.97
N GLU A 88 -8.83 17.63 32.73
CA GLU A 88 -9.33 16.30 32.35
C GLU A 88 -8.32 15.18 32.65
N ASN A 89 -7.01 15.46 32.58
CA ASN A 89 -5.98 14.44 32.78
C ASN A 89 -5.85 14.05 34.26
N LYS A 90 -6.09 15.01 35.16
CA LYS A 90 -6.02 14.79 36.61
C LYS A 90 -7.38 14.56 37.24
N ASN A 91 -8.46 14.74 36.48
CA ASN A 91 -9.83 14.66 36.97
C ASN A 91 -10.06 15.61 38.17
N VAL A 92 -9.64 16.88 38.03
CA VAL A 92 -9.75 17.90 39.08
C VAL A 92 -10.24 19.23 38.53
N ALA A 93 -11.10 19.89 39.30
CA ALA A 93 -11.42 21.30 39.10
C ALA A 93 -10.26 22.17 39.59
N ILE A 94 -9.93 23.20 38.83
CA ILE A 94 -8.92 24.20 39.15
C ILE A 94 -9.62 25.54 39.28
N MET A 95 -9.54 26.11 40.48
CA MET A 95 -10.06 27.45 40.78
C MET A 95 -8.90 28.41 41.00
N LYS A 96 -8.99 29.58 40.38
CA LYS A 96 -8.07 30.70 40.49
C LYS A 96 -8.86 31.90 41.01
N GLY A 97 -8.51 32.41 42.18
CA GLY A 97 -9.18 33.52 42.86
C GLY A 97 -9.56 33.20 44.30
N ASN A 98 -10.62 33.83 44.76
CA ASN A 98 -11.06 33.71 46.15
C ASN A 98 -11.79 32.38 46.36
N ILE A 99 -11.11 31.35 46.87
CA ILE A 99 -11.55 30.75 48.13
C ILE A 99 -13.05 30.46 48.31
N SER A 100 -13.69 31.50 48.85
CA SER A 100 -15.07 31.59 49.31
C SER A 100 -16.10 31.90 48.25
N ASP A 101 -15.66 32.11 47.01
CA ASP A 101 -16.53 32.35 45.88
C ASP A 101 -17.30 31.07 45.53
N LYS A 102 -18.58 31.25 45.20
CA LYS A 102 -19.44 30.15 44.77
C LYS A 102 -19.19 29.88 43.29
N CYS A 103 -18.86 28.65 42.98
CA CYS A 103 -18.51 28.21 41.65
C CYS A 103 -19.41 27.06 41.19
N TYR A 104 -19.71 27.03 39.90
CA TYR A 104 -20.56 26.03 39.27
C TYR A 104 -19.80 25.40 38.12
N LEU A 105 -19.60 24.08 38.19
CA LEU A 105 -18.90 23.30 37.18
C LEU A 105 -19.93 22.55 36.35
N TYR A 106 -20.12 22.96 35.10
CA TYR A 106 -21.11 22.41 34.19
C TYR A 106 -20.51 21.31 33.31
N PHE A 107 -21.28 20.24 33.14
CA PHE A 107 -20.98 19.19 32.17
C PHE A 107 -22.20 18.86 31.31
N ASP A 108 -21.97 18.82 30.00
CA ASP A 108 -22.97 18.44 29.01
C ASP A 108 -23.00 16.92 28.86
N LYS A 109 -24.18 16.37 28.59
CA LYS A 109 -24.36 14.93 28.39
C LYS A 109 -23.97 14.58 26.96
N ILE A 110 -23.10 13.59 26.81
CA ILE A 110 -22.61 13.17 25.49
C ILE A 110 -23.71 12.42 24.75
N ASP A 111 -23.94 12.78 23.48
CA ASP A 111 -24.85 12.04 22.60
C ASP A 111 -24.28 10.66 22.25
N PRO A 112 -24.91 9.55 22.67
CA PRO A 112 -24.47 8.20 22.34
C PRO A 112 -24.58 7.87 20.84
N ASN A 113 -25.33 8.65 20.06
CA ASN A 113 -25.52 8.46 18.62
C ASN A 113 -24.59 9.34 17.77
N SER A 114 -23.82 10.25 18.39
CA SER A 114 -22.89 11.08 17.64
C SER A 114 -21.81 10.22 16.94
N PRO A 115 -21.35 10.64 15.74
CA PRO A 115 -20.40 9.88 14.94
C PRO A 115 -19.16 9.50 15.75
N LYS A 116 -18.68 8.27 15.57
CA LYS A 116 -17.39 7.84 16.15
C LYS A 116 -16.25 8.27 15.21
N PRO A 117 -15.05 8.54 15.75
CA PRO A 117 -13.86 8.64 14.92
C PRO A 117 -13.61 7.31 14.20
N THR A 118 -12.89 7.36 13.08
CA THR A 118 -12.44 6.15 12.39
C THR A 118 -11.37 5.41 13.20
N ASN A 119 -11.31 4.09 13.04
CA ASN A 119 -10.33 3.26 13.74
C ASN A 119 -8.89 3.66 13.36
N PRO A 120 -7.95 3.68 14.32
CA PRO A 120 -6.57 4.03 14.01
C PRO A 120 -5.84 2.90 13.27
N THR A 121 -4.71 3.26 12.66
CA THR A 121 -3.74 2.34 12.08
C THR A 121 -2.47 2.31 12.92
N LEU A 122 -1.79 1.16 12.94
CA LEU A 122 -0.52 0.97 13.65
C LEU A 122 0.55 0.57 12.64
N SER A 123 1.66 1.29 12.62
CA SER A 123 2.79 1.04 11.72
C SER A 123 4.11 1.39 12.41
N PHE A 124 5.22 0.84 11.92
CA PHE A 124 6.54 1.27 12.38
C PHE A 124 6.94 2.60 11.72
N ASP A 125 7.60 3.47 12.50
CA ASP A 125 8.38 4.57 11.94
C ASP A 125 9.79 4.09 11.50
N SER A 126 10.65 5.03 11.10
CA SER A 126 12.02 4.72 10.67
C SER A 126 12.93 4.21 11.80
N THR A 127 12.55 4.39 13.06
CA THR A 127 13.27 3.89 14.24
C THR A 127 12.57 2.71 14.90
N TYR A 128 11.57 2.12 14.21
CA TYR A 128 10.79 0.96 14.65
C TYR A 128 10.00 1.17 15.96
N ASN A 129 9.67 2.41 16.29
CA ASN A 129 8.57 2.67 17.22
C ASN A 129 7.25 2.42 16.51
N VAL A 130 6.24 1.95 17.25
CA VAL A 130 4.88 1.84 16.73
C VAL A 130 4.22 3.21 16.79
N VAL A 131 3.75 3.69 15.64
CA VAL A 131 3.01 4.94 15.48
C VAL A 131 1.55 4.61 15.23
N ILE A 132 0.68 5.28 15.99
CA ILE A 132 -0.77 5.23 15.89
C ILE A 132 -1.24 6.46 15.12
N SER A 133 -1.94 6.26 14.01
CA SER A 133 -2.34 7.38 13.14
C SER A 133 -3.52 7.05 12.23
N GLY A 134 -3.94 8.03 11.42
CA GLY A 134 -4.89 7.85 10.32
C GLY A 134 -6.36 8.00 10.69
N SER A 135 -6.68 8.22 11.97
CA SER A 135 -8.06 8.47 12.39
C SER A 135 -8.53 9.88 12.04
N THR A 136 -9.81 9.98 11.67
CA THR A 136 -10.54 11.23 11.41
C THR A 136 -11.88 11.21 12.17
N SER A 137 -12.44 12.39 12.46
CA SER A 137 -13.78 12.52 13.07
C SER A 137 -14.54 13.71 12.49
N GLU A 138 -15.85 13.56 12.33
CA GLU A 138 -16.77 14.67 12.01
C GLU A 138 -16.92 15.63 13.19
N ASN A 139 -16.66 15.16 14.41
CA ASN A 139 -16.71 15.97 15.62
C ASN A 139 -15.46 16.85 15.78
N GLY A 140 -14.41 16.67 14.96
CA GLY A 140 -13.19 17.49 14.99
C GLY A 140 -11.92 16.70 15.31
N GLY A 141 -11.02 17.32 16.09
CA GLY A 141 -9.69 16.78 16.39
C GLY A 141 -9.74 15.41 17.09
N VAL A 142 -8.70 14.60 16.86
CA VAL A 142 -8.60 13.22 17.34
C VAL A 142 -7.32 13.01 18.13
N GLU A 143 -7.45 12.32 19.25
CA GLU A 143 -6.36 11.86 20.11
C GLU A 143 -6.31 10.32 20.12
N TYR A 144 -5.12 9.77 20.42
CA TYR A 144 -4.88 8.33 20.41
C TYR A 144 -4.58 7.81 21.80
N TYR A 145 -5.06 6.60 22.05
CA TYR A 145 -4.89 5.90 23.31
C TYR A 145 -4.45 4.46 23.00
N TYR A 146 -3.52 3.93 23.79
CA TYR A 146 -3.01 2.58 23.61
C TYR A 146 -2.88 1.82 24.92
N SER A 147 -2.85 0.50 24.83
CA SER A 147 -2.75 -0.42 25.95
C SER A 147 -1.98 -1.68 25.56
N PHE A 148 -1.32 -2.31 26.53
CA PHE A 148 -0.69 -3.62 26.39
C PHE A 148 -1.53 -4.76 27.00
N ASP A 149 -2.52 -4.43 27.83
CA ASP A 149 -3.38 -5.38 28.55
C ASP A 149 -4.85 -5.31 28.13
N ASN A 150 -5.21 -4.41 27.20
CA ASN A 150 -6.57 -4.12 26.77
C ASN A 150 -7.50 -3.62 27.90
N VAL A 151 -6.93 -3.13 28.99
CA VAL A 151 -7.67 -2.65 30.17
C VAL A 151 -7.23 -1.22 30.51
N ASN A 152 -5.92 -1.01 30.68
CA ASN A 152 -5.35 0.27 31.06
C ASN A 152 -4.82 0.99 29.82
N TYR A 153 -5.46 2.11 29.46
CA TYR A 153 -5.09 2.89 28.28
C TYR A 153 -4.31 4.15 28.64
N THR A 154 -3.21 4.37 27.92
CA THR A 154 -2.36 5.56 28.01
C THR A 154 -2.58 6.43 26.78
N LYS A 155 -2.74 7.74 26.99
CA LYS A 155 -2.80 8.72 25.89
C LYS A 155 -1.44 8.83 25.22
N GLY A 156 -1.39 8.66 23.90
CA GLY A 156 -0.17 8.79 23.11
C GLY A 156 -0.31 8.18 21.72
N SER A 157 0.54 8.61 20.80
CA SER A 157 0.55 8.18 19.39
C SER A 157 1.83 7.46 18.98
N THR A 158 2.82 7.34 19.87
CA THR A 158 4.11 6.69 19.59
C THR A 158 4.48 5.79 20.77
N ILE A 159 4.86 4.55 20.47
CA ILE A 159 5.14 3.51 21.46
C ILE A 159 6.49 2.88 21.13
N SER A 160 7.42 2.93 22.08
CA SER A 160 8.65 2.16 22.01
C SER A 160 8.42 0.74 22.47
N VAL A 161 8.86 -0.22 21.67
CA VAL A 161 8.70 -1.66 21.91
C VAL A 161 10.06 -2.32 21.96
N ASN A 162 10.34 -3.04 23.05
CA ASN A 162 11.61 -3.71 23.29
C ASN A 162 11.50 -5.24 23.25
N GLU A 163 10.29 -5.76 23.42
CA GLU A 163 9.94 -7.18 23.40
C GLU A 163 8.63 -7.44 22.63
N THR A 164 8.37 -8.72 22.33
CA THR A 164 7.15 -9.13 21.63
C THR A 164 5.93 -8.78 22.48
N SER A 165 5.03 -7.97 21.93
CA SER A 165 3.89 -7.40 22.66
C SER A 165 2.67 -7.29 21.75
N THR A 166 1.47 -7.38 22.30
CA THR A 166 0.25 -6.99 21.60
C THR A 166 -0.15 -5.59 22.04
N ILE A 167 -0.37 -4.72 21.08
CA ILE A 167 -0.79 -3.33 21.31
C ILE A 167 -2.24 -3.21 20.90
N TYR A 168 -3.06 -2.72 21.81
CA TYR A 168 -4.43 -2.31 21.59
C TYR A 168 -4.46 -0.80 21.47
N ALA A 169 -5.23 -0.26 20.52
CA ALA A 169 -5.35 1.18 20.34
C ALA A 169 -6.76 1.59 19.93
N TYR A 170 -7.16 2.79 20.33
CA TYR A 170 -8.35 3.45 19.82
C TYR A 170 -8.08 4.94 19.67
N SER A 171 -9.00 5.61 18.97
CA SER A 171 -9.02 7.04 18.77
C SER A 171 -10.21 7.66 19.52
N LYS A 172 -10.01 8.85 20.09
CA LYS A 172 -11.02 9.62 20.82
C LYS A 172 -11.08 11.03 20.29
N ASP A 173 -12.27 11.52 19.97
CA ASP A 173 -12.43 12.90 19.49
C ASP A 173 -12.76 13.88 20.61
N ILE A 174 -12.88 15.17 20.25
CA ILE A 174 -13.21 16.26 21.18
C ILE A 174 -14.59 16.14 21.82
N LYS A 175 -15.51 15.32 21.28
CA LYS A 175 -16.81 15.00 21.88
C LYS A 175 -16.76 13.72 22.72
N LYS A 176 -15.54 13.25 23.02
CA LYS A 176 -15.22 12.05 23.80
C LYS A 176 -15.73 10.76 23.18
N ARG A 177 -16.06 10.75 21.88
CA ARG A 177 -16.49 9.55 21.16
C ARG A 177 -15.28 8.68 20.85
N LYS A 178 -15.41 7.40 21.17
CA LYS A 178 -14.36 6.39 21.00
C LYS A 178 -14.64 5.58 19.73
N SER A 179 -13.61 5.37 18.92
CA SER A 179 -13.63 4.34 17.88
C SER A 179 -13.58 2.94 18.50
N ASP A 180 -13.70 1.92 17.67
CA ASP A 180 -13.52 0.56 18.13
C ASP A 180 -12.03 0.28 18.37
N VAL A 181 -11.74 -0.58 19.34
CA VAL A 181 -10.36 -0.94 19.67
C VAL A 181 -9.81 -1.84 18.57
N VAL A 182 -8.67 -1.45 18.01
CA VAL A 182 -7.86 -2.29 17.12
C VAL A 182 -6.69 -2.90 17.87
N SER A 183 -6.22 -4.06 17.43
CA SER A 183 -5.04 -4.71 18.00
C SER A 183 -4.04 -5.14 16.94
N LYS A 184 -2.75 -5.00 17.25
CA LYS A 184 -1.65 -5.56 16.46
C LYS A 184 -0.62 -6.22 17.35
N THR A 185 -0.09 -7.36 16.90
CA THR A 185 1.03 -8.01 17.59
C THR A 185 2.33 -7.55 16.95
N VAL A 186 3.19 -6.98 17.79
CA VAL A 186 4.57 -6.69 17.45
C VAL A 186 5.41 -7.88 17.86
N THR A 187 6.02 -8.56 16.89
CA THR A 187 7.00 -9.62 17.13
C THR A 187 8.40 -9.04 17.02
N ILE A 188 9.19 -9.27 18.05
CA ILE A 188 10.61 -8.89 18.12
C ILE A 188 11.42 -10.15 18.38
N SER A 189 12.37 -10.44 17.49
CA SER A 189 13.33 -11.52 17.65
C SER A 189 14.75 -11.04 17.34
N ASN A 190 15.75 -11.80 17.77
CA ASN A 190 17.12 -11.54 17.33
C ASN A 190 17.26 -11.85 15.84
N SER A 191 18.14 -11.12 15.15
CA SER A 191 18.60 -11.54 13.83
C SER A 191 19.42 -12.82 13.94
N THR A 192 19.54 -13.53 12.82
CA THR A 192 20.35 -14.75 12.72
C THR A 192 21.23 -14.67 11.49
N LYS A 193 22.28 -15.49 11.47
CA LYS A 193 23.05 -15.69 10.24
C LYS A 193 22.26 -16.60 9.30
N GLY A 194 21.76 -16.04 8.21
CA GLY A 194 21.05 -16.76 7.16
C GLY A 194 22.00 -17.60 6.29
N THR A 195 21.40 -18.39 5.40
CA THR A 195 22.13 -19.19 4.41
C THR A 195 22.06 -18.52 3.04
N VAL A 196 23.23 -18.37 2.40
CA VAL A 196 23.31 -17.97 1.01
C VAL A 196 23.15 -19.20 0.13
N SER A 197 22.24 -19.12 -0.84
CA SER A 197 22.04 -20.14 -1.88
C SER A 197 22.17 -19.52 -3.26
N THR A 198 22.38 -20.35 -4.28
CA THR A 198 22.39 -19.89 -5.67
C THR A 198 21.00 -20.00 -6.28
N ALA A 199 20.71 -19.10 -7.21
CA ALA A 199 19.53 -19.12 -8.06
C ALA A 199 19.88 -18.60 -9.45
N TYR A 200 19.03 -18.85 -10.43
CA TYR A 200 19.24 -18.40 -11.81
C TYR A 200 18.03 -17.61 -12.29
N TYR A 201 18.28 -16.43 -12.85
CA TYR A 201 17.24 -15.56 -13.39
C TYR A 201 17.00 -15.84 -14.88
N CYS A 202 15.78 -16.25 -15.21
CA CYS A 202 15.31 -16.49 -16.56
C CYS A 202 14.69 -15.22 -17.14
N SER A 203 15.51 -14.42 -17.82
CA SER A 203 15.17 -13.09 -18.35
C SER A 203 13.93 -13.04 -19.28
N LYS A 204 13.68 -14.07 -20.08
CA LYS A 204 12.56 -14.12 -21.03
C LYS A 204 11.20 -14.28 -20.33
N ASN A 205 11.17 -14.88 -19.14
CA ASN A 205 9.95 -15.14 -18.39
C ASN A 205 9.87 -14.34 -17.08
N GLY A 206 10.93 -13.62 -16.70
CA GLY A 206 10.99 -12.87 -15.43
C GLY A 206 10.98 -13.75 -14.18
N THR A 207 11.48 -14.98 -14.25
CA THR A 207 11.39 -15.97 -13.16
C THR A 207 12.76 -16.39 -12.61
N TYR A 208 12.79 -16.85 -11.36
CA TYR A 208 13.99 -17.44 -10.74
C TYR A 208 13.84 -18.96 -10.60
N LYS A 209 14.92 -19.69 -10.88
CA LYS A 209 14.99 -21.16 -10.76
C LYS A 209 16.24 -21.58 -9.98
N THR A 210 16.24 -22.82 -9.50
CA THR A 210 17.43 -23.44 -8.88
C THR A 210 18.39 -24.02 -9.91
N SER A 211 17.87 -24.47 -11.05
CA SER A 211 18.67 -24.92 -12.21
C SER A 211 19.07 -23.73 -13.08
N SER A 212 20.26 -23.82 -13.69
CA SER A 212 20.74 -22.86 -14.69
C SER A 212 19.99 -22.94 -16.02
N SER A 213 19.25 -24.03 -16.26
CA SER A 213 18.49 -24.21 -17.49
C SER A 213 17.16 -23.44 -17.47
N CYS A 214 17.06 -22.45 -18.33
CA CYS A 214 15.84 -21.69 -18.59
C CYS A 214 15.24 -22.12 -19.92
N THR A 215 13.91 -22.09 -19.98
CA THR A 215 13.14 -22.39 -21.18
C THR A 215 12.07 -21.33 -21.35
N TYR A 216 11.80 -20.93 -22.59
CA TYR A 216 10.65 -20.11 -22.92
C TYR A 216 10.01 -20.60 -24.21
N THR A 217 8.70 -20.44 -24.28
CA THR A 217 7.88 -20.88 -25.41
C THR A 217 7.28 -19.67 -26.11
N TYR A 218 7.33 -19.67 -27.44
CA TYR A 218 6.78 -18.62 -28.28
C TYR A 218 6.03 -19.22 -29.49
N ASN A 219 5.26 -18.39 -30.19
CA ASN A 219 4.54 -18.84 -31.39
C ASN A 219 5.52 -19.09 -32.52
N ALA A 220 5.38 -20.23 -33.19
CA ALA A 220 6.15 -20.52 -34.40
C ALA A 220 5.75 -19.58 -35.55
N THR A 221 6.68 -19.34 -36.46
CA THR A 221 6.37 -18.64 -37.71
C THR A 221 5.56 -19.57 -38.59
N SER A 222 4.33 -19.21 -38.89
CA SER A 222 3.45 -19.98 -39.77
C SER A 222 3.55 -19.49 -41.21
N LYS A 223 3.64 -20.42 -42.16
CA LYS A 223 3.50 -20.15 -43.59
C LYS A 223 2.34 -20.98 -44.12
N THR A 224 1.32 -20.32 -44.67
CA THR A 224 0.20 -21.00 -45.33
C THR A 224 0.38 -20.91 -46.83
N GLU A 225 0.36 -22.07 -47.47
CA GLU A 225 0.43 -22.21 -48.92
C GLU A 225 -0.83 -22.92 -49.42
N PHE A 226 -1.21 -22.59 -50.64
CA PHE A 226 -2.27 -23.29 -51.36
C PHE A 226 -1.65 -24.42 -52.16
N VAL A 227 -2.07 -25.65 -51.88
CA VAL A 227 -1.53 -26.85 -52.50
C VAL A 227 -2.62 -27.50 -53.33
N CYS A 228 -2.25 -27.83 -54.56
CA CYS A 228 -3.11 -28.49 -55.53
C CYS A 228 -2.87 -29.99 -55.50
N SER A 229 -3.95 -30.77 -55.63
CA SER A 229 -3.86 -32.23 -55.81
C SER A 229 -3.28 -32.58 -57.17
N ASP A 230 -3.52 -31.75 -58.17
CA ASP A 230 -3.00 -31.85 -59.53
C ASP A 230 -2.76 -30.45 -60.11
N GLY A 231 -1.70 -30.29 -60.90
CA GLY A 231 -1.27 -28.99 -61.43
C GLY A 231 -0.71 -28.01 -60.38
N SER A 232 -0.77 -26.72 -60.70
CA SER A 232 -0.24 -25.59 -59.90
C SER A 232 -1.36 -24.64 -59.46
N TYR A 233 -1.19 -23.96 -58.32
CA TYR A 233 -2.15 -22.95 -57.87
C TYR A 233 -1.95 -21.63 -58.62
N SER A 234 -3.03 -21.05 -59.17
CA SER A 234 -3.03 -19.67 -59.68
C SER A 234 -3.72 -18.74 -58.69
N ALA A 235 -2.98 -17.78 -58.14
CA ALA A 235 -3.55 -16.74 -57.28
C ALA A 235 -4.50 -15.80 -58.03
N SER A 236 -4.27 -15.59 -59.33
CA SER A 236 -5.13 -14.76 -60.18
C SER A 236 -6.48 -15.42 -60.43
N LEU A 237 -6.46 -16.73 -60.68
CA LEU A 237 -7.67 -17.48 -61.05
C LEU A 237 -8.40 -18.08 -59.85
N GLY A 238 -7.74 -18.16 -58.68
CA GLY A 238 -8.31 -18.70 -57.45
C GLY A 238 -8.48 -20.23 -57.45
N HIS A 239 -7.93 -20.94 -58.43
CA HIS A 239 -8.05 -22.39 -58.57
C HIS A 239 -6.73 -23.06 -58.98
N CYS A 240 -6.70 -24.38 -58.90
CA CYS A 240 -5.61 -25.21 -59.39
C CYS A 240 -5.73 -25.41 -60.88
N TYR A 241 -4.62 -25.27 -61.60
CA TYR A 241 -4.60 -25.44 -63.03
C TYR A 241 -3.43 -26.29 -63.49
N ASP A 242 -3.62 -27.00 -64.59
CA ASP A 242 -2.53 -27.59 -65.36
C ASP A 242 -2.50 -27.00 -66.77
N THR A 243 -1.37 -27.10 -67.44
CA THR A 243 -1.19 -26.58 -68.80
C THR A 243 -0.73 -27.66 -69.74
N ASN A 244 -1.34 -27.75 -70.91
CA ASN A 244 -0.91 -28.68 -71.96
C ASN A 244 -0.41 -27.93 -73.19
N GLY A 245 0.85 -28.21 -73.51
CA GLY A 245 1.53 -27.74 -74.71
C GLY A 245 1.84 -26.24 -74.71
N MET A 246 2.48 -25.80 -75.78
CA MET A 246 2.77 -24.40 -76.10
C MET A 246 2.97 -24.32 -77.61
N TYR A 247 2.03 -23.70 -78.32
CA TYR A 247 1.90 -23.83 -79.77
C TYR A 247 1.98 -22.47 -80.45
N SER A 248 3.02 -22.26 -81.26
CA SER A 248 3.26 -21.00 -81.98
C SER A 248 2.49 -20.83 -83.27
N ASN A 249 1.95 -21.93 -83.80
CA ASN A 249 1.17 -21.95 -85.04
C ASN A 249 -0.34 -21.95 -84.78
N TRP A 250 -0.76 -21.85 -83.51
CA TRP A 250 -2.17 -21.75 -83.15
C TRP A 250 -2.59 -20.28 -83.17
N ASP A 251 -3.82 -20.04 -83.65
CA ASP A 251 -4.56 -18.83 -83.35
C ASP A 251 -5.58 -19.10 -82.25
N TRP A 252 -6.24 -18.05 -81.75
CA TRP A 252 -7.27 -18.15 -80.72
C TRP A 252 -8.36 -19.19 -81.06
N SER A 253 -8.82 -19.23 -82.31
CA SER A 253 -9.87 -20.15 -82.75
C SER A 253 -9.40 -21.60 -82.72
N THR A 254 -8.18 -21.86 -83.20
CA THR A 254 -7.55 -23.19 -83.20
C THR A 254 -7.35 -23.67 -81.77
N CYS A 255 -6.82 -22.82 -80.90
CA CYS A 255 -6.63 -23.15 -79.51
C CYS A 255 -7.95 -23.47 -78.79
N ASN A 256 -8.96 -22.59 -78.90
CA ASN A 256 -10.24 -22.77 -78.23
C ASN A 256 -11.01 -24.01 -78.72
N SER A 257 -10.88 -24.37 -79.99
CA SER A 257 -11.49 -25.60 -80.54
C SER A 257 -10.71 -26.87 -80.20
N THR A 258 -9.39 -26.78 -80.02
CA THR A 258 -8.51 -27.94 -79.79
C THR A 258 -8.41 -28.33 -78.32
N CYS A 259 -8.42 -27.35 -77.40
CA CYS A 259 -8.28 -27.61 -75.96
C CYS A 259 -9.42 -28.45 -75.36
N GLY A 260 -10.61 -28.45 -75.97
CA GLY A 260 -11.73 -29.30 -75.55
C GLY A 260 -11.68 -30.74 -76.05
N LEU A 261 -10.73 -31.10 -76.93
CA LEU A 261 -10.63 -32.44 -77.48
C LEU A 261 -10.00 -33.41 -76.47
N LYS A 262 -10.50 -34.65 -76.41
CA LYS A 262 -9.99 -35.70 -75.50
C LYS A 262 -8.49 -35.96 -75.60
N THR A 263 -7.89 -35.72 -76.77
CA THR A 263 -6.44 -35.85 -76.97
C THR A 263 -5.64 -34.88 -76.09
N TYR A 264 -6.20 -33.70 -75.83
CA TYR A 264 -5.56 -32.62 -75.06
C TYR A 264 -6.12 -32.49 -73.65
N ASN A 265 -7.39 -32.85 -73.45
CA ASN A 265 -8.10 -32.84 -72.19
C ASN A 265 -8.75 -34.21 -71.92
N PRO A 266 -7.94 -35.23 -71.59
CA PRO A 266 -8.44 -36.60 -71.40
C PRO A 266 -9.39 -36.73 -70.19
N GLU A 267 -9.16 -35.92 -69.16
CA GLU A 267 -9.95 -35.88 -67.91
C GLU A 267 -11.21 -35.00 -68.00
N GLU A 268 -11.46 -34.38 -69.18
CA GLU A 268 -12.62 -33.51 -69.43
C GLU A 268 -12.76 -32.33 -68.45
N TYR A 269 -11.63 -31.79 -67.96
CA TYR A 269 -11.62 -30.60 -67.11
C TYR A 269 -12.19 -29.37 -67.83
N SER A 270 -12.74 -28.40 -67.11
CA SER A 270 -13.05 -27.11 -67.73
C SER A 270 -11.75 -26.45 -68.18
N PHE A 271 -11.72 -25.90 -69.39
CA PHE A 271 -10.51 -25.35 -69.98
C PHE A 271 -10.67 -23.90 -70.40
N GLU A 272 -9.55 -23.20 -70.50
CA GLU A 272 -9.43 -21.90 -71.12
C GLU A 272 -8.24 -21.93 -72.10
N CYS A 273 -8.42 -21.30 -73.25
CA CYS A 273 -7.30 -21.03 -74.14
C CYS A 273 -6.56 -19.79 -73.62
N VAL A 274 -5.25 -19.89 -73.44
CA VAL A 274 -4.44 -18.78 -72.92
C VAL A 274 -3.34 -18.44 -73.92
N GLU A 275 -3.20 -17.14 -74.20
CA GLU A 275 -2.09 -16.59 -74.95
C GLU A 275 -0.92 -16.25 -74.01
N ASP A 276 0.29 -16.57 -74.42
CA ASP A 276 1.49 -16.23 -73.66
C ASP A 276 1.76 -14.72 -73.66
N ASN A 277 2.62 -14.26 -72.74
CA ASN A 277 2.90 -12.83 -72.60
C ASN A 277 3.64 -12.20 -73.81
N THR A 278 4.13 -13.02 -74.74
CA THR A 278 4.77 -12.53 -75.98
C THR A 278 3.79 -12.38 -77.14
N GLY A 279 2.55 -12.90 -76.99
CA GLY A 279 1.54 -12.92 -78.06
C GLY A 279 1.90 -13.88 -79.20
N ASN A 280 2.84 -14.80 -78.98
CA ASN A 280 3.34 -15.69 -80.03
C ASN A 280 2.96 -17.15 -79.80
N TYR A 281 2.42 -17.50 -78.64
CA TYR A 281 2.08 -18.88 -78.30
C TYR A 281 0.73 -18.98 -77.62
N TYR A 282 0.01 -20.05 -77.93
CA TYR A 282 -1.21 -20.44 -77.23
C TYR A 282 -1.02 -21.78 -76.53
N TYR A 283 -1.67 -21.94 -75.38
CA TYR A 283 -1.69 -23.19 -74.62
C TYR A 283 -3.06 -23.43 -73.99
N CYS A 284 -3.34 -24.69 -73.70
CA CYS A 284 -4.56 -25.09 -73.00
C CYS A 284 -4.30 -25.02 -71.50
N GLN A 285 -5.13 -24.26 -70.79
CA GLN A 285 -5.14 -24.24 -69.33
C GLN A 285 -6.37 -24.99 -68.83
N PHE A 286 -6.17 -25.99 -67.98
CA PHE A 286 -7.23 -26.84 -67.44
C PHE A 286 -7.42 -26.55 -65.96
N ASN A 287 -8.66 -26.32 -65.52
CA ASN A 287 -8.99 -26.19 -64.10
C ASN A 287 -9.05 -27.59 -63.47
N THR A 288 -8.04 -27.91 -62.67
CA THR A 288 -7.89 -29.20 -61.98
C THR A 288 -8.55 -29.23 -60.60
N GLY A 289 -9.23 -28.14 -60.19
CA GLY A 289 -10.05 -28.08 -59.00
C GLY A 289 -9.67 -26.99 -58.00
N SER A 290 -10.20 -27.10 -56.77
CA SER A 290 -9.97 -26.12 -55.70
C SER A 290 -8.70 -26.46 -54.91
N PRO A 291 -7.85 -25.48 -54.58
CA PRO A 291 -6.68 -25.72 -53.76
C PRO A 291 -7.06 -26.05 -52.31
N THR A 292 -6.20 -26.79 -51.65
CA THR A 292 -6.26 -27.00 -50.20
C THR A 292 -5.27 -26.07 -49.49
N LYS A 293 -5.60 -25.64 -48.27
CA LYS A 293 -4.68 -24.85 -47.44
C LYS A 293 -3.75 -25.80 -46.67
N SER A 294 -2.45 -25.62 -46.84
CA SER A 294 -1.43 -26.29 -46.05
C SER A 294 -0.68 -25.26 -45.22
N THR A 295 -0.69 -25.40 -43.89
CA THR A 295 0.06 -24.51 -42.98
C THR A 295 1.25 -25.26 -42.42
N SER A 296 2.45 -24.74 -42.70
CA SER A 296 3.70 -25.19 -42.11
C SER A 296 4.15 -24.23 -41.00
N TYR A 297 4.89 -24.75 -40.02
CA TYR A 297 5.43 -23.97 -38.91
C TYR A 297 6.95 -24.12 -38.86
N SER A 298 7.65 -23.04 -38.53
CA SER A 298 9.11 -23.04 -38.37
C SER A 298 9.55 -22.22 -37.16
N CYS A 299 10.73 -22.56 -36.63
CA CYS A 299 11.38 -21.89 -35.51
C CYS A 299 12.73 -21.29 -35.91
N THR A 300 13.27 -20.42 -35.07
CA THR A 300 14.65 -19.94 -35.22
C THR A 300 15.63 -21.10 -35.10
N SER A 301 16.76 -21.05 -35.82
CA SER A 301 17.78 -22.11 -35.81
C SER A 301 18.23 -22.46 -34.38
N GLY A 302 18.09 -23.74 -34.02
CA GLY A 302 18.44 -24.27 -32.69
C GLY A 302 17.25 -24.45 -31.72
N ASP A 303 16.06 -23.98 -32.08
CA ASP A 303 14.86 -24.14 -31.25
C ASP A 303 14.07 -25.40 -31.61
N SER A 304 13.33 -25.92 -30.64
CA SER A 304 12.48 -27.11 -30.83
C SER A 304 11.05 -26.72 -31.18
N LEU A 305 10.51 -27.28 -32.27
CA LEU A 305 9.13 -27.10 -32.71
C LEU A 305 8.23 -28.21 -32.13
N SER A 306 7.08 -27.83 -31.57
CA SER A 306 6.01 -28.74 -31.19
C SER A 306 4.66 -28.11 -31.55
N GLY A 307 3.99 -28.69 -32.55
CA GLY A 307 2.77 -28.12 -33.14
C GLY A 307 3.03 -26.71 -33.68
N SER A 308 2.29 -25.71 -33.18
CA SER A 308 2.43 -24.30 -33.57
C SER A 308 3.32 -23.48 -32.61
N LYS A 309 4.12 -24.14 -31.78
CA LYS A 309 4.92 -23.50 -30.72
C LYS A 309 6.39 -23.86 -30.85
N CYS A 310 7.25 -22.87 -30.63
CA CYS A 310 8.69 -23.03 -30.53
C CYS A 310 9.12 -22.95 -29.07
N THR A 311 10.08 -23.78 -28.68
CA THR A 311 10.71 -23.74 -27.36
C THR A 311 12.21 -23.52 -27.52
N ASN A 312 12.70 -22.46 -26.88
CA ASN A 312 14.12 -22.17 -26.78
C ASN A 312 14.62 -22.51 -25.38
N SER A 313 15.81 -23.11 -25.31
CA SER A 313 16.54 -23.36 -24.06
C SER A 313 17.77 -22.48 -24.00
N TYR A 314 18.01 -21.86 -22.84
CA TYR A 314 19.15 -20.98 -22.63
C TYR A 314 19.60 -21.00 -21.16
N THR A 315 20.82 -20.52 -20.90
CA THR A 315 21.36 -20.46 -19.55
C THR A 315 20.89 -19.19 -18.84
N GLY A 316 20.27 -19.36 -17.68
CA GLY A 316 19.86 -18.24 -16.81
C GLY A 316 21.06 -17.51 -16.21
N THR A 317 20.85 -16.26 -15.82
CA THR A 317 21.90 -15.47 -15.16
C THR A 317 22.04 -15.91 -13.70
N LEU A 318 23.24 -16.30 -13.27
CA LEU A 318 23.51 -16.64 -11.87
C LEU A 318 23.20 -15.46 -10.95
N LYS A 319 22.55 -15.77 -9.83
CA LYS A 319 22.18 -14.88 -8.74
C LYS A 319 22.42 -15.58 -7.42
N TYR A 320 22.54 -14.79 -6.37
CA TYR A 320 22.70 -15.27 -5.00
C TYR A 320 21.45 -14.87 -4.21
N LYS A 321 21.00 -15.76 -3.34
CA LYS A 321 19.74 -15.63 -2.62
C LYS A 321 19.99 -15.70 -1.12
N CYS A 322 19.45 -14.73 -0.40
CA CYS A 322 19.36 -14.72 1.05
C CYS A 322 17.89 -14.53 1.44
N GLY A 323 17.28 -15.53 2.09
CA GLY A 323 15.83 -15.55 2.32
C GLY A 323 15.06 -15.41 1.00
N ASN A 324 14.18 -14.41 0.87
CA ASN A 324 13.42 -14.13 -0.36
C ASN A 324 14.03 -13.02 -1.25
N LYS A 325 15.23 -12.54 -0.93
CA LYS A 325 15.91 -11.49 -1.69
C LYS A 325 17.00 -12.07 -2.58
N TYR A 326 17.19 -11.46 -3.75
CA TYR A 326 18.14 -11.88 -4.77
C TYR A 326 19.19 -10.79 -5.01
N TYR A 327 20.42 -11.22 -5.26
CA TYR A 327 21.61 -10.38 -5.37
C TYR A 327 22.43 -10.78 -6.60
N ASN A 328 23.16 -9.81 -7.14
CA ASN A 328 24.00 -10.03 -8.33
C ASN A 328 25.33 -10.70 -8.02
N ASN A 329 25.83 -10.57 -6.78
CA ASN A 329 27.09 -11.15 -6.34
C ASN A 329 26.95 -11.81 -4.96
N ASN A 330 27.90 -12.69 -4.63
CA ASN A 330 27.88 -13.46 -3.39
C ASN A 330 28.15 -12.61 -2.15
N THR A 331 28.97 -11.56 -2.28
CA THR A 331 29.35 -10.67 -1.18
C THR A 331 28.11 -9.96 -0.62
N ASP A 332 27.33 -9.32 -1.48
CA ASP A 332 26.11 -8.60 -1.08
C ASP A 332 25.09 -9.54 -0.44
N ALA A 333 24.95 -10.76 -0.99
CA ALA A 333 24.07 -11.78 -0.42
C ALA A 333 24.56 -12.23 0.97
N THR A 334 25.87 -12.39 1.13
CA THR A 334 26.49 -12.79 2.40
C THR A 334 26.28 -11.71 3.44
N THR A 335 26.61 -10.45 3.14
CA THR A 335 26.37 -9.30 4.02
C THR A 335 24.90 -9.19 4.41
N ALA A 336 23.99 -9.33 3.45
CA ALA A 336 22.55 -9.31 3.74
C ALA A 336 22.09 -10.49 4.63
N CYS A 337 22.80 -11.61 4.58
CA CYS A 337 22.53 -12.79 5.40
C CYS A 337 23.19 -12.74 6.78
N GLU A 338 24.10 -11.82 7.07
CA GLU A 338 24.68 -11.69 8.41
C GLU A 338 23.62 -11.31 9.45
N ASN A 339 22.68 -10.45 9.06
CA ASN A 339 21.57 -9.97 9.88
C ASN A 339 20.22 -10.39 9.30
N TYR A 340 20.07 -11.70 9.04
CA TYR A 340 18.87 -12.24 8.43
C TYR A 340 17.68 -12.29 9.40
N CYS A 341 16.53 -11.83 8.90
CA CYS A 341 15.25 -11.93 9.57
C CYS A 341 14.34 -12.89 8.79
N ALA A 342 13.97 -14.02 9.39
CA ALA A 342 13.02 -14.96 8.81
C ALA A 342 11.62 -14.34 8.67
N MET A 343 11.28 -13.43 9.59
CA MET A 343 10.03 -12.68 9.61
C MET A 343 10.32 -11.22 9.93
N GLY A 344 9.59 -10.32 9.28
CA GLY A 344 9.74 -8.89 9.52
C GLY A 344 10.98 -8.28 8.87
N THR A 345 11.41 -7.15 9.40
CA THR A 345 12.53 -6.35 8.88
C THR A 345 13.60 -6.16 9.94
N HIS A 346 14.86 -6.22 9.50
CA HIS A 346 16.02 -5.98 10.38
C HIS A 346 16.17 -4.51 10.73
N TYR A 347 16.39 -4.23 12.02
CA TYR A 347 16.81 -2.93 12.55
C TYR A 347 17.61 -3.15 13.83
N ASP A 348 18.78 -2.53 13.92
CA ASP A 348 19.64 -2.55 15.12
C ASP A 348 19.82 -3.94 15.78
N GLY A 349 20.15 -4.96 14.97
CA GLY A 349 20.39 -6.33 15.44
C GLY A 349 19.13 -7.15 15.77
N LYS A 350 17.95 -6.57 15.62
CA LYS A 350 16.66 -7.22 15.86
C LYS A 350 15.81 -7.27 14.60
N CYS A 351 14.84 -8.18 14.61
CA CYS A 351 13.84 -8.37 13.57
C CYS A 351 12.48 -7.93 14.09
N TYR A 352 11.85 -7.00 13.39
CA TYR A 352 10.57 -6.42 13.79
C TYR A 352 9.49 -6.77 12.78
N LYS A 353 8.36 -7.28 13.27
CA LYS A 353 7.17 -7.52 12.47
C LYS A 353 5.95 -7.00 13.22
N ILE A 354 5.07 -6.29 12.51
CA ILE A 354 3.72 -5.98 12.98
C ILE A 354 2.73 -6.82 12.18
N SER A 355 1.81 -7.49 12.85
CA SER A 355 0.78 -8.35 12.24
C SER A 355 -0.61 -8.05 12.78
#